data_AF-A0A6B3I2V2-F1
#
_entry.id   AF-A0A6B3I2V2-F1
#
_cell.length_a   1.000
_cell.length_b   1.000
_cell.length_c   1.000
_cell.angle_alpha   90.00
_cell.angle_beta   90.00
_cell.angle_gamma   90.00
#
_symmetry.space_group_name_H-M   'P 1'
#
loop_
_entity.id
_entity.type
_entity.pdbx_description
1 polymer ?
#
loop_
_entity_poly.entity_id
_entity_poly.type
_entity_poly.pdbx_seq_one_letter_code
_entity_poly.pdbx_strand_id
1 'polypeptide(L)'
;EGRTMVFITHDLSEALRLGDRIALMRDGRVVQLGTPEEIVGSPADDYVRDFVRDVPREQVLTVRTAMRPATGDEAEQGPALAPGATVSQAIEAVARTGETARVVDGGRCLGVVDHHRLLGVVAGAGPDPAGPLAKAGEAVL
;
A
#
# COMPACT_ATOMS: atom_id res chain seq x y z
N GLU A 1 16.94 -22.59 -0.03
CA GLU A 1 18.10 -21.75 0.36
C GLU A 1 17.83 -20.33 -0.08
N GLY A 2 17.96 -19.34 0.81
CA GLY A 2 17.87 -17.92 0.45
C GLY A 2 19.26 -17.35 0.17
N ARG A 3 19.38 -16.49 -0.85
CA ARG A 3 20.61 -15.73 -1.14
C ARG A 3 20.31 -14.25 -0.99
N THR A 4 21.18 -13.54 -0.27
CA THR A 4 21.12 -12.07 -0.20
C THR A 4 21.80 -11.49 -1.42
N MET A 5 21.13 -10.56 -2.11
CA MET A 5 21.65 -9.87 -3.28
C MET A 5 21.50 -8.37 -3.10
N VAL A 6 22.45 -7.60 -3.62
CA VAL A 6 22.36 -6.14 -3.72
C VAL A 6 22.25 -5.80 -5.20
N PHE A 7 21.10 -5.25 -5.59
CA PHE A 7 20.85 -4.80 -6.95
C PHE A 7 20.91 -3.27 -7.00
N ILE A 8 21.60 -2.73 -8.01
CA ILE A 8 21.74 -1.29 -8.22
C ILE A 8 21.18 -0.98 -9.60
N THR A 9 20.15 -0.13 -9.64
CA THR A 9 19.52 0.33 -10.87
C THR A 9 19.18 1.82 -10.78
N HIS A 10 18.98 2.44 -11.93
CA HIS A 10 18.46 3.79 -12.06
C HIS A 10 16.94 3.79 -12.31
N ASP A 11 16.34 2.63 -12.58
CA ASP A 11 14.91 2.47 -12.82
C ASP A 11 14.20 2.05 -11.52
N LEU A 12 13.31 2.91 -11.04
CA LEU A 12 12.51 2.63 -9.86
C LEU A 12 11.57 1.44 -10.06
N SER A 13 11.04 1.22 -11.27
CA SER A 13 10.14 0.10 -11.57
C SER A 13 10.84 -1.24 -11.40
N GLU A 14 12.11 -1.33 -11.79
CA GLU A 14 12.93 -2.52 -11.54
C GLU A 14 13.16 -2.74 -10.04
N ALA A 15 13.49 -1.66 -9.30
CA ALA A 15 13.69 -1.72 -7.87
C ALA A 15 12.41 -2.16 -7.11
N LEU A 16 11.25 -1.66 -7.51
CA LEU A 16 9.94 -2.03 -6.93
C LEU A 16 9.55 -3.49 -7.19
N ARG A 17 9.96 -4.05 -8.33
CA ARG A 17 9.65 -5.44 -8.71
C ARG A 17 10.57 -6.46 -8.05
N LEU A 18 11.84 -6.11 -7.86
CA LEU A 18 12.88 -7.05 -7.42
C LEU A 18 13.26 -6.90 -5.94
N GLY A 19 13.08 -5.70 -5.37
CA GLY A 19 13.58 -5.37 -4.05
C GLY A 19 12.57 -5.62 -2.92
N ASP A 20 12.97 -6.43 -1.94
CA ASP A 20 12.27 -6.49 -0.64
C ASP A 20 12.43 -5.17 0.13
N ARG A 21 13.57 -4.51 -0.08
CA ARG A 21 13.92 -3.19 0.47
C ARG A 21 14.63 -2.37 -0.59
N ILE A 22 14.37 -1.07 -0.58
CA ILE A 22 14.90 -0.13 -1.56
C ILE A 22 15.59 1.00 -0.80
N ALA A 23 16.83 1.30 -1.17
CA ALA A 23 17.56 2.47 -0.74
C ALA A 23 17.59 3.50 -1.88
N LEU A 24 16.91 4.63 -1.74
CA LEU A 24 17.09 5.77 -2.64
C LEU A 24 18.30 6.58 -2.19
N MET A 25 19.14 6.99 -3.14
CA MET A 25 20.35 7.76 -2.88
C MET A 25 20.39 9.03 -3.72
N ARG A 26 20.89 10.12 -3.12
CA ARG A 26 21.16 11.41 -3.78
C ARG A 26 22.47 11.98 -3.22
N ASP A 27 23.33 12.48 -4.10
CA ASP A 27 24.63 13.10 -3.73
C ASP A 27 25.48 12.22 -2.79
N GLY A 28 25.49 10.90 -3.04
CA GLY A 28 26.24 9.93 -2.24
C GLY A 28 25.63 9.59 -0.86
N ARG A 29 24.41 10.05 -0.57
CA ARG A 29 23.71 9.78 0.70
C ARG A 29 22.41 9.04 0.45
N VAL A 30 22.06 8.12 1.35
CA VAL A 30 20.72 7.51 1.37
C VAL A 30 19.73 8.56 1.84
N VAL A 31 18.73 8.86 1.00
CA VAL A 31 17.65 9.80 1.32
C VAL A 31 16.42 9.09 1.88
N GLN A 32 16.18 7.84 1.48
CA GLN A 32 15.13 7.00 2.06
C GLN A 32 15.50 5.52 1.92
N LEU A 33 15.20 4.72 2.94
CA LEU A 33 15.34 3.27 2.95
C LEU A 33 14.05 2.66 3.49
N GLY A 34 13.41 1.79 2.72
CA GLY A 34 12.14 1.18 3.12
C GLY A 34 11.67 0.08 2.17
N THR A 35 10.48 -0.45 2.42
CA THR A 35 9.78 -1.33 1.49
C THR A 35 9.29 -0.56 0.25
N PRO A 36 8.96 -1.24 -0.86
CA PRO A 36 8.30 -0.61 -2.01
C PRO A 36 7.10 0.27 -1.61
N GLU A 37 6.27 -0.21 -0.67
CA GLU A 37 5.12 0.54 -0.15
C GLU A 37 5.53 1.81 0.60
N GLU A 38 6.57 1.77 1.42
CA GLU A 38 7.05 2.93 2.17
C GLU A 38 7.66 3.98 1.22
N ILE A 39 8.44 3.55 0.22
CA ILE A 39 9.03 4.44 -0.78
C ILE A 39 7.94 5.22 -1.54
N VAL A 40 6.89 4.53 -1.99
CA VAL A 40 5.84 5.14 -2.82
C VAL A 40 4.79 5.85 -1.96
N GLY A 41 4.34 5.20 -0.89
CA GLY A 41 3.22 5.63 -0.05
C GLY A 41 3.57 6.68 0.99
N SER A 42 4.84 6.75 1.42
CA SER A 42 5.32 7.74 2.38
C SER A 42 6.70 8.31 1.98
N PRO A 43 6.78 9.10 0.90
CA PRO A 43 8.02 9.75 0.49
C PRO A 43 8.58 10.63 1.62
N ALA A 44 9.88 10.47 1.92
CA ALA A 44 10.54 11.13 3.05
C ALA A 44 10.71 12.65 2.87
N ASP A 45 10.86 13.10 1.61
CA ASP A 45 11.01 14.50 1.25
C ASP A 45 10.43 14.78 -0.16
N ASP A 46 10.50 16.04 -0.59
CA ASP A 46 9.99 16.46 -1.91
C ASP A 46 10.77 15.84 -3.07
N TYR A 47 12.08 15.58 -2.89
CA TYR A 47 12.88 14.91 -3.91
C TYR A 47 12.39 13.48 -4.12
N VAL A 48 12.16 12.71 -3.05
CA VAL A 48 11.61 11.36 -3.16
C VAL A 48 10.19 11.39 -3.71
N ARG A 49 9.37 12.37 -3.29
CA ARG A 49 8.00 12.55 -3.81
C ARG A 49 7.99 12.76 -5.32
N ASP A 50 8.90 13.58 -5.82
CA ASP A 50 9.06 13.81 -7.25
C ASP A 50 9.59 12.57 -7.98
N PHE A 51 10.52 11.84 -7.36
CA PHE A 51 11.10 10.63 -7.94
C PHE A 51 10.08 9.50 -8.13
N VAL A 52 9.12 9.35 -7.20
CA VAL A 52 8.09 8.29 -7.26
C VAL A 52 6.80 8.72 -7.95
N ARG A 53 6.76 9.93 -8.52
CA ARG A 53 5.53 10.55 -9.05
C ARG A 53 4.82 9.70 -10.10
N ASP A 54 5.59 9.14 -11.04
CA ASP A 54 5.05 8.39 -12.18
C ASP A 54 4.88 6.88 -11.89
N VAL A 55 5.08 6.48 -10.64
CA VAL A 55 4.84 5.09 -10.23
C VAL A 55 3.34 4.84 -10.16
N PRO A 56 2.82 3.77 -10.80
CA PRO A 56 1.43 3.37 -10.64
C PRO A 56 1.18 2.89 -9.20
N ARG A 57 0.72 3.81 -8.34
CA ARG A 57 0.58 3.60 -6.89
C ARG A 57 -0.34 2.43 -6.59
N GLU A 58 -1.36 2.22 -7.41
CA GLU A 58 -2.33 1.13 -7.27
C GLU A 58 -1.73 -0.27 -7.47
N GLN A 59 -0.56 -0.36 -8.13
CA GLN A 59 0.16 -1.62 -8.33
C GLN A 59 1.13 -1.92 -7.18
N VAL A 60 1.51 -0.91 -6.41
CA VAL A 60 2.49 -1.03 -5.31
C VAL A 60 1.81 -1.05 -3.95
N LEU A 61 0.83 -0.17 -3.74
CA LEU A 61 0.14 -0.02 -2.47
C LEU A 61 -0.94 -1.09 -2.31
N THR A 62 -1.07 -1.56 -1.08
CA THR A 62 -2.03 -2.60 -0.72
C THR A 62 -3.29 -2.04 -0.06
N VAL A 63 -4.36 -2.82 -0.10
CA VAL A 63 -5.64 -2.49 0.53
C VAL A 63 -5.51 -2.22 2.03
N ARG A 64 -4.49 -2.80 2.70
CA ARG A 64 -4.20 -2.51 4.10
C ARG A 64 -3.93 -1.02 4.36
N THR A 65 -3.27 -0.35 3.42
CA THR A 65 -2.94 1.08 3.53
C THR A 65 -4.09 2.00 3.14
N ALA A 66 -5.03 1.50 2.33
CA ALA A 66 -6.17 2.27 1.82
C ALA A 66 -7.45 2.11 2.66
N MET A 67 -7.57 1.02 3.43
CA MET A 67 -8.80 0.67 4.13
C MET A 67 -9.18 1.66 5.22
N ARG A 68 -10.48 1.65 5.54
CA ARG A 68 -11.09 2.34 6.67
C ARG A 68 -11.82 1.35 7.58
N PRO A 69 -12.18 1.75 8.80
CA PRO A 69 -13.10 0.97 9.62
C PRO A 69 -14.41 0.69 8.86
N ALA A 70 -14.93 -0.53 9.02
CA ALA A 70 -16.24 -0.92 8.53
C ALA A 70 -17.34 -0.23 9.34
N THR A 71 -18.47 0.08 8.71
CA THR A 71 -19.65 0.63 9.38
C THR A 71 -20.88 -0.23 9.08
N GLY A 72 -21.76 -0.43 10.07
CA GLY A 72 -22.95 -1.27 9.91
C GLY A 72 -22.60 -2.68 9.39
N ASP A 73 -23.31 -3.12 8.36
CA ASP A 73 -23.19 -4.47 7.80
C ASP A 73 -22.04 -4.63 6.78
N GLU A 74 -21.25 -3.57 6.53
CA GLU A 74 -20.11 -3.60 5.59
C GLU A 74 -19.06 -4.64 5.97
N ALA A 75 -18.97 -5.03 7.25
CA ALA A 75 -18.03 -6.06 7.71
C ALA A 75 -18.40 -7.47 7.26
N GLU A 76 -19.64 -7.68 6.80
CA GLU A 76 -20.21 -8.99 6.49
C GLU A 76 -20.53 -9.17 5.00
N GLN A 77 -20.63 -8.08 4.24
CA GLN A 77 -21.04 -8.05 2.83
C GLN A 77 -19.88 -7.65 1.91
N GLY A 78 -19.92 -8.00 0.63
CA GLY A 78 -18.86 -7.65 -0.31
C GLY A 78 -17.72 -8.64 -0.45
N PRO A 79 -16.90 -8.48 -1.52
CA PRO A 79 -15.77 -9.34 -1.80
C PRO A 79 -14.72 -9.27 -0.68
N ALA A 80 -14.16 -10.42 -0.30
CA ALA A 80 -13.11 -10.50 0.70
C ALA A 80 -11.72 -10.46 0.02
N LEU A 81 -10.88 -9.52 0.44
CA LEU A 81 -9.52 -9.33 -0.03
C LEU A 81 -8.54 -9.54 1.11
N ALA A 82 -7.41 -10.20 0.80
CA ALA A 82 -6.31 -10.29 1.73
C ALA A 82 -5.68 -8.91 1.97
N PRO A 83 -5.09 -8.62 3.14
CA PRO A 83 -4.53 -7.30 3.44
C PRO A 83 -3.40 -6.88 2.49
N GLY A 84 -2.66 -7.86 1.96
CA GLY A 84 -1.60 -7.65 0.98
C GLY A 84 -2.07 -7.61 -0.49
N ALA A 85 -3.38 -7.65 -0.75
CA ALA A 85 -3.90 -7.45 -2.10
C ALA A 85 -3.62 -6.01 -2.54
N THR A 86 -3.25 -5.83 -3.81
CA THR A 86 -2.98 -4.49 -4.35
C THR A 86 -4.27 -3.69 -4.51
N VAL A 87 -4.15 -2.37 -4.50
CA VAL A 87 -5.29 -1.48 -4.76
C VAL A 87 -5.87 -1.74 -6.15
N SER A 88 -5.05 -2.09 -7.14
CA SER A 88 -5.54 -2.50 -8.47
C SER A 88 -6.46 -3.73 -8.41
N GLN A 89 -6.13 -4.75 -7.61
CA GLN A 89 -6.99 -5.92 -7.41
C GLN A 89 -8.30 -5.54 -6.71
N ALA A 90 -8.25 -4.58 -5.79
CA ALA A 90 -9.45 -4.08 -5.13
C ALA A 90 -10.35 -3.27 -6.06
N ILE A 91 -9.79 -2.42 -6.92
CA ILE A 91 -10.54 -1.72 -7.97
C ILE A 91 -11.30 -2.73 -8.84
N GLU A 92 -10.65 -3.81 -9.26
CA GLU A 92 -11.29 -4.86 -10.05
C GLU A 92 -12.44 -5.54 -9.29
N ALA A 93 -12.22 -5.91 -8.02
CA ALA A 93 -13.23 -6.58 -7.20
C ALA A 93 -14.46 -5.69 -6.93
N VAL A 94 -14.22 -4.43 -6.59
CA VAL A 94 -15.27 -3.44 -6.32
C VAL A 94 -16.01 -3.08 -7.60
N ALA A 95 -15.33 -2.85 -8.72
CA ALA A 95 -15.97 -2.52 -10.00
C ALA A 95 -16.85 -3.67 -10.52
N ARG A 96 -16.47 -4.92 -10.27
CA ARG A 96 -17.23 -6.11 -10.70
C ARG A 96 -18.51 -6.32 -9.91
N THR A 97 -18.48 -6.04 -8.61
CA THR A 97 -19.60 -6.31 -7.69
C THR A 97 -20.48 -5.09 -7.46
N GLY A 98 -19.91 -3.88 -7.59
CA GLY A 98 -20.53 -2.63 -7.12
C GLY A 98 -20.51 -2.47 -5.60
N GLU A 99 -19.98 -3.45 -4.87
CA GLU A 99 -19.97 -3.51 -3.41
C GLU A 99 -18.61 -3.07 -2.85
N THR A 100 -18.62 -2.50 -1.65
CA THR A 100 -17.40 -2.23 -0.87
C THR A 100 -16.65 -3.55 -0.60
N ALA A 101 -15.33 -3.55 -0.77
CA ALA A 101 -14.53 -4.74 -0.50
C ALA A 101 -14.10 -4.80 0.97
N ARG A 102 -14.13 -5.99 1.56
CA ARG A 102 -13.69 -6.26 2.93
C ARG A 102 -12.24 -6.71 2.94
N VAL A 103 -11.45 -6.13 3.82
CA VAL A 103 -10.07 -6.57 4.08
C VAL A 103 -10.10 -7.59 5.21
N VAL A 104 -9.84 -8.86 4.88
CA VAL A 104 -10.01 -10.00 5.80
C VAL A 104 -8.68 -10.70 6.01
N ASP A 105 -8.34 -10.96 7.27
CA ASP A 105 -7.15 -11.72 7.66
C ASP A 105 -7.53 -12.79 8.70
N GLY A 106 -7.16 -14.04 8.45
CA GLY A 106 -7.52 -15.16 9.35
C GLY A 106 -9.04 -15.28 9.65
N GLY A 107 -9.90 -14.92 8.70
CA GLY A 107 -11.36 -14.93 8.86
C GLY A 107 -11.94 -13.71 9.61
N ARG A 108 -11.10 -12.79 10.08
CA ARG A 108 -11.52 -11.54 10.73
C ARG A 108 -11.49 -10.38 9.74
N CYS A 109 -12.59 -9.63 9.66
CA CYS A 109 -12.61 -8.35 8.93
C CYS A 109 -11.78 -7.32 9.71
N LEU A 110 -10.73 -6.79 9.08
CA LEU A 110 -9.87 -5.73 9.61
C LEU A 110 -10.39 -4.33 9.25
N GLY A 111 -11.11 -4.23 8.14
CA GLY A 111 -11.63 -2.97 7.60
C GLY A 111 -12.22 -3.17 6.21
N VAL A 112 -12.57 -2.07 5.56
CA VAL A 112 -13.18 -2.06 4.23
C VAL A 112 -12.53 -1.02 3.33
N VAL A 113 -12.60 -1.23 2.02
CA VAL A 113 -12.14 -0.27 1.02
C VAL A 113 -13.24 -0.03 -0.01
N ASP A 114 -13.59 1.24 -0.20
CA ASP A 114 -14.62 1.69 -1.13
C ASP A 114 -13.99 2.45 -2.32
N HIS A 115 -14.82 2.80 -3.31
CA HIS A 115 -14.39 3.56 -4.48
C HIS A 115 -13.64 4.85 -4.12
N HIS A 116 -14.07 5.57 -3.08
CA HIS A 116 -13.44 6.82 -2.68
C HIS A 116 -12.01 6.60 -2.19
N ARG A 117 -11.80 5.58 -1.34
CA ARG A 117 -10.46 5.21 -0.88
C ARG A 117 -9.55 4.73 -2.00
N LEU A 118 -10.08 3.92 -2.93
CA LEU A 118 -9.32 3.42 -4.08
C LEU A 118 -8.91 4.55 -5.02
N LEU A 119 -9.83 5.46 -5.34
CA LEU A 119 -9.55 6.64 -6.19
C LEU A 119 -8.56 7.60 -5.52
N GLY A 120 -8.64 7.78 -4.20
CA GLY A 120 -7.67 8.59 -3.45
C GLY A 120 -6.24 8.09 -3.63
N VAL A 121 -6.03 6.77 -3.60
CA VAL A 121 -4.72 6.17 -3.85
C VAL A 121 -4.24 6.45 -5.28
N VAL A 122 -5.08 6.23 -6.28
CA VAL A 122 -4.74 6.47 -7.70
C VAL A 122 -4.41 7.94 -7.93
N ALA A 123 -5.15 8.86 -7.32
CA ALA A 123 -4.92 10.29 -7.41
C ALA A 123 -3.68 10.78 -6.64
N GLY A 124 -3.04 9.91 -5.85
CA GLY A 124 -1.96 10.31 -4.94
C GLY A 124 -2.42 11.26 -3.83
N ALA A 125 -3.74 11.33 -3.58
CA ALA A 125 -4.28 12.07 -2.45
C ALA A 125 -3.94 11.28 -1.18
N GLY A 126 -3.28 11.94 -0.22
CA GLY A 126 -2.96 11.33 1.07
C GLY A 126 -4.22 10.78 1.75
N PRO A 127 -4.08 9.80 2.66
CA PRO A 127 -5.23 9.25 3.36
C PRO A 127 -6.00 10.38 4.07
N ASP A 128 -7.29 10.46 3.77
CA ASP A 128 -8.24 11.33 4.46
C ASP A 128 -8.09 11.10 5.98
N PRO A 129 -7.92 12.14 6.84
CA PRO A 129 -7.60 12.02 8.27
C PRO A 129 -8.59 11.21 9.13
N ALA A 130 -9.64 10.62 8.55
CA ALA A 130 -10.45 9.60 9.19
C ALA A 130 -9.70 8.25 9.30
N GLY A 131 -8.73 8.23 10.22
CA GLY A 131 -8.35 7.10 11.07
C GLY A 131 -7.23 6.18 10.56
N PRO A 132 -6.05 6.13 11.22
CA PRO A 132 -5.12 5.03 11.03
C PRO A 132 -5.70 3.75 11.64
N LEU A 133 -5.52 2.62 10.97
CA LEU A 133 -5.55 1.34 11.68
C LEU A 133 -4.47 1.35 12.75
N ALA A 134 -4.88 1.14 13.99
CA ALA A 134 -3.97 0.94 15.11
C ALA A 134 -2.93 -0.13 14.74
N LYS A 135 -1.65 0.20 14.94
CA LYS A 135 -0.55 -0.76 14.79
C LYS A 135 -0.88 -2.00 15.63
N ALA A 136 -0.91 -3.17 14.99
CA ALA A 136 -0.90 -4.43 15.71
C ALA A 136 0.38 -4.47 16.56
N GLY A 137 0.22 -4.63 17.87
CA GLY A 137 1.27 -4.45 18.85
C GLY A 137 2.49 -5.35 18.61
N GLU A 138 3.67 -4.73 18.63
CA GLU A 138 4.86 -5.37 19.17
C GLU A 138 4.59 -5.68 20.65
N ALA A 139 4.23 -6.92 20.93
CA ALA A 139 4.45 -7.50 22.24
C ALA A 139 5.94 -7.84 22.33
N VAL A 140 6.70 -6.93 22.97
CA VAL A 140 8.00 -7.26 23.53
C VAL A 140 7.79 -8.34 24.60
N LEU A 141 8.48 -9.47 24.45
CA LEU A 141 8.83 -10.37 25.55
C LEU A 141 10.33 -10.22 25.82
#